data_AF-A0A3C1X0A9-F1
#
_entry.id   AF-A0A3C1X0A9-F1
#
_cell.length_a   1.000
_cell.length_b   1.000
_cell.length_c   1.000
_cell.angle_alpha   90.00
_cell.angle_beta   90.00
_cell.angle_gamma   90.00
#
_symmetry.space_group_name_H-M   'P 1'
#
loop_
_entity.id
_entity.type
_entity.pdbx_description
1 polymer ?
#
loop_
_entity_poly.entity_id
_entity_poly.type
_entity_poly.pdbx_seq_one_letter_code
_entity_poly.pdbx_strand_id
1 'polypeptide(L)' 'AFDSAKTAKLNADVDYQMTATMEDWASMGTGESGPMYHMTFGGLSFEGPMGEAMNNMGPFASFLINIGKNIQD' A
#
# COMPACT_ATOMS: atom_id res chain seq x y z
N ALA A 1 2.60 -16.49 12.04
CA ALA A 1 4.05 -16.39 11.75
C ALA A 1 4.59 -14.95 11.79
N PHE A 2 3.77 -13.92 12.06
CA PHE A 2 4.21 -12.52 12.07
C PHE A 2 4.08 -11.80 13.43
N ASP A 3 3.57 -12.47 14.48
CA ASP A 3 3.27 -11.86 15.79
C ASP A 3 4.49 -11.35 16.57
N SER A 4 5.72 -11.69 16.16
CA SER A 4 6.96 -11.35 16.86
C SER A 4 7.85 -10.35 16.11
N ALA A 5 7.38 -9.76 15.01
CA ALA A 5 8.10 -8.68 14.36
C ALA A 5 8.10 -7.44 15.26
N LYS A 6 9.23 -7.18 15.94
CA LYS A 6 9.46 -5.91 16.64
C LYS A 6 9.54 -4.80 15.59
N THR A 7 8.43 -4.13 15.33
CA THR A 7 8.41 -2.94 14.49
C THR A 7 9.10 -1.81 15.24
N ALA A 8 10.08 -1.18 14.61
CA ALA A 8 10.60 0.10 15.10
C ALA A 8 9.42 1.10 15.20
N LYS A 9 9.51 2.05 16.13
CA LYS A 9 8.52 3.12 16.19
C LYS A 9 8.59 3.90 14.87
N LEU A 10 7.46 3.99 14.17
CA LEU A 10 7.33 4.76 12.93
C LEU A 10 7.87 6.18 13.15
N ASN A 11 8.86 6.59 12.35
CA ASN A 11 9.29 7.96 12.30
C ASN A 11 8.57 8.65 11.13
N ALA A 12 7.42 9.28 11.39
CA ALA A 12 6.59 9.90 10.36
C ALA A 12 7.26 11.09 9.62
N ASP A 13 8.49 11.47 9.99
CA ASP A 13 9.31 12.42 9.23
C ASP A 13 9.96 11.78 7.99
N VAL A 14 10.14 10.45 7.98
CA VAL A 14 10.81 9.70 6.90
C VAL A 14 10.06 8.43 6.48
N ASP A 15 9.33 7.83 7.41
CA ASP A 15 8.49 6.65 7.19
C ASP A 15 7.06 7.08 6.94
N TYR A 16 6.30 6.20 6.27
CA TYR A 16 4.88 6.40 6.04
C TYR A 16 4.09 5.11 6.21
N GLN A 17 2.85 5.28 6.64
CA GLN A 17 1.89 4.21 6.81
C GLN A 17 0.81 4.31 5.74
N MET A 18 0.55 3.19 5.07
CA MET A 18 -0.58 3.00 4.17
C MET A 18 -1.58 2.05 4.83
N THR A 19 -2.86 2.39 4.80
CA THR A 19 -3.92 1.56 5.41
C THR A 19 -5.12 1.48 4.49
N ALA A 20 -5.61 0.27 4.26
CA ALA A 20 -6.74 -0.04 3.42
C ALA A 20 -7.46 -1.28 3.95
N THR A 21 -8.71 -1.51 3.53
CA THR A 21 -9.42 -2.75 3.84
C THR A 21 -8.84 -3.91 3.04
N MET A 22 -9.17 -5.16 3.43
CA MET A 22 -8.78 -6.33 2.64
C MET A 22 -9.37 -6.28 1.21
N GLU A 23 -10.59 -5.77 1.06
CA GLU A 23 -11.26 -5.63 -0.23
C GLU A 23 -10.53 -4.62 -1.13
N ASP A 24 -10.12 -3.48 -0.56
CA ASP A 24 -9.35 -2.46 -1.29
C ASP A 24 -7.95 -2.97 -1.68
N TRP A 25 -7.27 -3.71 -0.78
CA TRP A 25 -6.00 -4.37 -1.12
C TRP A 25 -6.14 -5.38 -2.25
N ALA A 26 -7.19 -6.21 -2.23
CA ALA A 26 -7.48 -7.17 -3.28
C ALA A 26 -7.78 -6.46 -4.61
N SER A 27 -8.58 -5.38 -4.57
CA SER A 27 -8.89 -4.55 -5.73
C SER A 27 -7.63 -3.93 -6.35
N MET A 28 -6.73 -3.37 -5.55
CA MET A 28 -5.46 -2.84 -6.05
C MET A 28 -4.55 -3.92 -6.64
N GLY A 29 -4.61 -5.14 -6.10
CA GLY A 29 -3.85 -6.29 -6.59
C GLY A 29 -4.29 -6.79 -7.96
N THR A 30 -5.51 -6.49 -8.43
CA THR A 30 -5.94 -6.85 -9.80
C THR A 30 -5.26 -5.98 -10.86
N GLY A 31 -4.94 -4.73 -10.50
CA GLY A 31 -4.42 -3.70 -11.40
C GLY A 31 -5.50 -2.93 -12.17
N GLU A 32 -6.79 -3.22 -11.97
CA GLU A 32 -7.88 -2.46 -12.59
C GLU A 32 -8.05 -1.07 -11.97
N SER A 33 -7.87 -0.96 -10.65
CA SER A 33 -7.87 0.30 -9.90
C SER A 33 -6.67 0.35 -8.95
N GLY A 34 -5.64 1.11 -9.33
CA GLY A 34 -4.39 1.19 -8.57
C GLY A 34 -4.46 2.07 -7.31
N PRO A 35 -3.38 2.09 -6.51
CA PRO A 35 -3.28 2.89 -5.27
C PRO A 35 -3.70 4.35 -5.39
N MET A 36 -3.33 5.03 -6.49
CA MET A 36 -3.72 6.43 -6.69
C MET A 36 -5.23 6.64 -6.84
N TYR A 37 -5.93 5.68 -7.45
CA TYR A 37 -7.38 5.72 -7.55
C TYR A 37 -8.02 5.61 -6.16
N HIS A 38 -7.57 4.63 -5.37
CA HIS A 38 -8.05 4.39 -3.99
C HIS A 38 -7.66 5.50 -3.01
N MET A 39 -6.55 6.21 -3.24
CA MET A 39 -6.25 7.42 -2.46
C MET A 39 -7.19 8.58 -2.81
N THR A 40 -7.56 8.71 -4.09
CA THR A 40 -8.37 9.84 -4.57
C THR A 40 -9.85 9.68 -4.24
N PHE A 41 -10.39 8.46 -4.41
CA PHE A 41 -11.81 8.17 -4.26
C PHE A 41 -12.15 7.50 -2.91
N GLY A 42 -11.16 7.33 -2.04
CA GLY A 42 -11.29 6.53 -0.82
C GLY A 42 -10.94 5.06 -1.07
N GLY A 43 -10.52 4.37 -0.01
CA GLY A 43 -10.04 2.98 -0.06
C GLY A 43 -8.56 2.83 0.31
N LEU A 44 -7.75 3.90 0.18
CA LEU A 44 -6.36 3.90 0.65
C LEU A 44 -6.05 5.18 1.44
N SER A 45 -5.82 5.01 2.74
CA SER A 45 -5.38 6.07 3.65
C SER A 45 -3.86 6.11 3.76
N PHE A 46 -3.34 7.32 4.00
CA PHE A 46 -1.92 7.59 4.05
C PHE A 46 -1.56 8.53 5.20
N GLU A 47 -0.52 8.19 5.96
CA GLU A 47 0.07 9.02 7.02
C GLU A 47 1.59 9.09 6.86
N GLY A 48 2.17 10.30 6.87
CA GLY A 48 3.61 10.54 6.71
C GLY A 48 3.97 11.51 5.59
N PRO A 49 5.22 11.47 5.05
CA PRO A 49 5.70 12.39 4.03
C PRO A 49 5.11 12.08 2.65
N MET A 50 4.01 12.74 2.29
CA MET A 50 3.26 12.46 1.05
C MET A 50 4.12 12.53 -0.22
N GLY A 51 5.07 13.47 -0.29
CA GLY A 51 5.96 13.61 -1.45
C GLY A 51 6.87 12.40 -1.69
N GLU A 52 7.37 11.78 -0.62
CA GLU A 52 8.17 10.54 -0.72
C GLU A 52 7.29 9.42 -1.28
N ALA A 53 6.12 9.23 -0.67
CA ALA A 53 5.24 8.12 -1.02
C ALA A 53 4.72 8.22 -2.46
N MET A 54 4.43 9.44 -2.94
CA MET A 54 4.07 9.66 -4.34
C MET A 54 5.19 9.25 -5.31
N ASN A 55 6.45 9.49 -4.96
CA ASN A 55 7.60 9.07 -5.79
C ASN A 55 7.72 7.53 -5.85
N ASN A 56 7.32 6.82 -4.80
CA ASN A 56 7.35 5.35 -4.73
C ASN A 56 6.05 4.66 -5.17
N MET A 57 5.00 5.41 -5.48
CA MET A 57 3.67 4.86 -5.73
C MET A 57 3.61 3.98 -6.99
N GLY A 58 4.36 4.31 -8.03
CA GLY A 58 4.43 3.51 -9.27
C GLY A 58 5.01 2.11 -9.03
N PRO A 59 6.22 1.99 -8.46
CA PRO A 59 6.78 0.71 -8.02
C PRO A 59 5.87 -0.06 -7.05
N PHE A 60 5.25 0.63 -6.10
CA PHE A 60 4.32 0.02 -5.15
C PHE A 60 3.09 -0.60 -5.84
N ALA A 61 2.47 0.12 -6.78
CA ALA A 61 1.36 -0.41 -7.59
C ALA A 61 1.78 -1.66 -8.38
N SER A 62 2.98 -1.65 -8.95
CA SER A 62 3.52 -2.81 -9.68
C SER A 62 3.74 -4.02 -8.77
N PHE A 63 4.23 -3.78 -7.54
CA PHE A 63 4.36 -4.82 -6.53
C PHE A 63 3.01 -5.44 -6.18
N LEU A 64 1.98 -4.63 -5.89
CA LEU A 64 0.62 -5.11 -5.58
C LEU A 64 0.06 -5.99 -6.70
N ILE A 65 0.23 -5.59 -7.95
CA ILE A 65 -0.22 -6.37 -9.11
C ILE A 65 0.53 -7.70 -9.21
N ASN A 66 1.84 -7.69 -8.98
CA ASN A 66 2.66 -8.89 -9.04
C ASN A 66 2.28 -9.88 -7.94
N ILE A 67 2.05 -9.43 -6.71
CA ILE A 67 1.59 -10.32 -5.64
C ILE A 67 0.15 -10.79 -5.89
N GLY A 68 -0.73 -9.91 -6.37
CA GLY A 68 -2.12 -10.22 -6.66
C GLY A 68 -2.29 -11.23 -7.80
N LYS A 69 -1.38 -11.25 -8.78
CA LYS A 69 -1.39 -12.24 -9.88
C LYS A 69 -0.74 -13.57 -9.53
N ASN A 70 0.28 -13.56 -8.67
CA ASN A 70 1.16 -14.72 -8.48
C ASN A 70 0.98 -15.42 -7.11
N ILE A 71 0.16 -14.88 -6.20
CA ILE A 71 -0.12 -15.45 -4.86
C ILE A 71 -1.61 -15.84 -4.74
N GLN A 72 -2.33 -15.98 -5.85
CA GLN A 72 -3.68 -16.56 -5.83
C GLN A 72 -3.57 -18.08 -5.73
N ASP A 73 -3.75 -18.62 -4.53
CA ASP A 73 -4.04 -20.04 -4.29
C ASP A 73 -5.51 -20.37 -4.62
#